data_AF-A0A9D6HAH3-F1
#
_entry.id   AF-A0A9D6HAH3-F1
#
_cell.length_a   1.000
_cell.length_b   1.000
_cell.length_c   1.000
_cell.angle_alpha   90.00
_cell.angle_beta   90.00
_cell.angle_gamma   90.00
#
_symmetry.space_group_name_H-M   'P 1'
#
loop_
_entity.id
_entity.type
_entity.pdbx_description
1 polymer ?
#
loop_
_entity_poly.entity_id
_entity_poly.type
_entity_poly.pdbx_seq_one_letter_code
_entity_poly.pdbx_strand_id
1 'polypeptide(L)'
;MRLPKEVDTEQVGGIAAGRLIMDLQRSQLGVLRCQAGEAFVALKLRHGSAVDFLQIGCAPVECRDGRCSWQRATWAASAGSKGGGFVTVDQSCPADSVITGFNAATNFAGAFAYDLQIECSRMAGRPPISFINGLTVVPVATGSAVYAQRRDETTGRPVALEQPSVRASCRSESATAVSYAMGRYGVQPTPVVQALSFYCADRASSARDEELVSLAAQLRADAARLKAMGETAADHFLFGVSETMVATLEYFAEPHWQDGGVVTQTAQQLFDFLMLPSDQRNQMLAQAASDAWKLFTTDPARFFGQNAQDLIPAGAGTKALEAARAAAKSLLRINKYGQKFGTMGFLLRGSKFNPAGSTTNCFLCSVAYDRTRATKRMWVAPEGPIVDSNTIHGYLRSNYGYRALDPNHGPDGLAAHRLGMPVPSSREQIERSLMGLADPDARGLVFVKSPSEANGHIFNAFKHDGQVYFYDAQGGFYANSASFPFNADVMFYRTN
;
A
#
# COMPACT_ATOMS: atom_id res chain seq x y z
N MET A 1 11.11 -9.45 -11.29
CA MET A 1 10.86 -10.89 -11.03
C MET A 1 9.38 -11.14 -11.29
N ARG A 2 9.03 -12.32 -11.83
CA ARG A 2 7.64 -12.76 -12.04
C ARG A 2 6.90 -12.85 -10.71
N LEU A 3 5.66 -12.37 -10.64
CA LEU A 3 4.82 -12.51 -9.45
C LEU A 3 4.09 -13.86 -9.44
N PRO A 4 3.61 -14.35 -8.27
CA PRO A 4 2.71 -15.49 -8.22
C PRO A 4 1.48 -15.25 -9.12
N LYS A 5 1.06 -16.28 -9.85
CA LYS A 5 -0.07 -16.24 -10.81
C LYS A 5 0.15 -15.39 -12.07
N GLU A 6 1.39 -15.04 -12.39
CA GLU A 6 1.73 -14.57 -13.73
C GLU A 6 2.25 -15.72 -14.59
N VAL A 7 1.77 -15.78 -15.83
CA VAL A 7 2.31 -16.63 -16.89
C VAL A 7 2.94 -15.75 -17.95
N ASP A 8 4.05 -16.24 -18.50
CA ASP A 8 4.74 -15.56 -19.58
C ASP A 8 4.01 -15.84 -20.89
N THR A 9 3.84 -14.81 -21.72
CA THR A 9 3.42 -15.02 -23.10
C THR A 9 4.55 -15.65 -23.91
N GLU A 10 4.28 -15.98 -25.17
CA GLU A 10 5.34 -16.33 -26.11
C GLU A 10 6.41 -15.22 -26.16
N GLN A 11 7.67 -15.62 -26.11
CA GLN A 11 8.82 -14.73 -26.17
C GLN A 11 9.16 -14.40 -27.62
N VAL A 12 9.48 -13.13 -27.89
CA VAL A 12 10.10 -12.71 -29.15
C VAL A 12 11.58 -12.44 -28.96
N GLY A 13 12.41 -12.90 -29.91
CA GLY A 13 13.87 -12.78 -29.85
C GLY A 13 14.53 -13.78 -28.89
N GLY A 14 15.83 -13.61 -28.65
CA GLY A 14 16.57 -14.40 -27.67
C GLY A 14 16.87 -15.85 -28.06
N ILE A 15 16.75 -16.21 -29.34
CA ILE A 15 17.22 -17.53 -29.79
C ILE A 15 18.74 -17.59 -29.51
N ALA A 16 19.15 -18.56 -28.69
CA ALA A 16 20.52 -18.76 -28.21
C ALA A 16 21.58 -19.06 -29.31
N ALA A 17 21.21 -18.91 -30.59
CA ALA A 17 22.11 -19.04 -31.74
C ALA A 17 23.19 -17.94 -31.79
N GLY A 18 23.09 -16.89 -30.95
CA GLY A 18 24.13 -15.88 -30.72
C GLY A 18 25.42 -16.40 -30.05
N ARG A 19 25.69 -17.71 -30.05
CA ARG A 19 27.02 -18.27 -29.72
C ARG A 19 28.11 -17.82 -30.68
N LEU A 20 27.73 -17.29 -31.85
CA LEU A 20 28.66 -16.77 -32.83
C LEU A 20 28.95 -15.29 -32.52
N ILE A 21 30.09 -15.08 -31.85
CA ILE A 21 31.03 -13.96 -32.02
C ILE A 21 31.05 -12.84 -30.96
N MET A 22 30.08 -12.68 -30.06
CA MET A 22 30.21 -11.62 -29.02
C MET A 22 29.98 -12.13 -27.60
N ASP A 23 30.98 -11.87 -26.77
CA ASP A 23 31.05 -12.11 -25.32
C ASP A 23 29.67 -11.87 -24.67
N LEU A 24 28.98 -12.98 -24.34
CA LEU A 24 27.71 -13.02 -23.59
C LEU A 24 27.96 -12.59 -22.13
N GLN A 25 28.53 -11.40 -21.94
CA GLN A 25 28.65 -10.80 -20.63
C GLN A 25 27.25 -10.52 -20.10
N ARG A 26 26.76 -11.48 -19.30
CA ARG A 26 25.59 -11.43 -18.42
C ARG A 26 24.43 -10.63 -19.02
N SER A 27 23.62 -11.29 -19.84
CA SER A 27 22.31 -10.77 -20.20
C SER A 27 21.56 -10.32 -18.95
N GLN A 28 21.31 -9.01 -18.83
CA GLN A 28 20.55 -8.49 -17.70
C GLN A 28 19.08 -8.80 -17.95
N LEU A 29 18.53 -9.67 -17.11
CA LEU A 29 17.11 -9.96 -17.08
C LEU A 29 16.40 -8.94 -16.20
N GLY A 30 15.24 -8.47 -16.63
CA GLY A 30 14.46 -7.50 -15.87
C GLY A 30 12.98 -7.57 -16.17
N VAL A 31 12.20 -6.82 -15.39
CA VAL A 31 10.75 -6.71 -15.54
C VAL A 31 10.39 -5.24 -15.42
N LEU A 32 9.66 -4.71 -16.40
CA LEU A 32 9.08 -3.37 -16.36
C LEU A 32 7.62 -3.48 -15.90
N ARG A 33 7.25 -2.71 -14.87
CA ARG A 33 5.90 -2.73 -14.27
C ARG A 33 5.45 -1.33 -13.88
N CYS A 34 4.14 -1.10 -13.96
CA CYS A 34 3.48 0.08 -13.42
C CYS A 34 3.38 0.02 -11.89
N GLN A 35 3.10 1.15 -11.25
CA GLN A 35 2.87 1.16 -9.81
C GLN A 35 1.50 0.53 -9.48
N ALA A 36 1.31 0.17 -8.21
CA ALA A 36 0.03 -0.36 -7.74
C ALA A 36 -1.11 0.65 -8.03
N GLY A 37 -2.16 0.20 -8.72
CA GLY A 37 -3.29 1.03 -9.12
C GLY A 37 -3.19 1.64 -10.52
N GLU A 38 -2.08 1.41 -11.23
CA GLU A 38 -1.89 1.85 -12.61
C GLU A 38 -1.89 0.66 -13.58
N ALA A 39 -2.56 0.81 -14.71
CA ALA A 39 -2.56 -0.16 -15.80
C ALA A 39 -1.46 0.15 -16.82
N PHE A 40 -0.98 -0.90 -17.50
CA PHE A 40 -0.07 -0.79 -18.64
C PHE A 40 -0.86 -0.43 -19.91
N VAL A 41 -0.69 0.80 -20.41
CA VAL A 41 -1.56 1.38 -21.44
C VAL A 41 -0.83 1.92 -22.67
N ALA A 42 0.48 2.12 -22.57
CA ALA A 42 1.29 2.66 -23.66
C ALA A 42 2.69 2.08 -23.67
N LEU A 43 3.35 2.13 -24.83
CA LEU A 43 4.71 1.67 -25.02
C LEU A 43 5.47 2.63 -25.94
N LYS A 44 6.67 3.01 -25.52
CA LYS A 44 7.62 3.78 -26.30
C LYS A 44 8.79 2.89 -26.68
N LEU A 45 9.13 2.89 -27.95
CA LEU A 45 10.20 2.09 -28.53
C LEU A 45 11.18 2.99 -29.27
N ARG A 46 12.49 2.69 -29.17
CA ARG A 46 13.44 3.09 -30.20
C ARG A 46 14.04 1.84 -30.81
N HIS A 47 14.11 1.79 -32.13
CA HIS A 47 14.72 0.65 -32.80
C HIS A 47 15.58 1.08 -33.99
N GLY A 48 16.66 0.34 -34.19
CA GLY A 48 17.46 0.28 -35.39
C GLY A 48 17.26 -1.08 -36.03
N SER A 49 18.26 -1.96 -35.95
CA SER A 49 18.16 -3.37 -36.36
C SER A 49 17.76 -4.32 -35.21
N ALA A 50 17.55 -3.78 -34.01
CA ALA A 50 17.01 -4.45 -32.82
C ALA A 50 16.19 -3.41 -32.03
N VAL A 51 15.46 -3.83 -30.99
CA VAL A 51 14.85 -2.89 -30.03
C VAL A 51 15.94 -2.30 -29.15
N ASP A 52 16.40 -1.09 -29.48
CA ASP A 52 17.44 -0.39 -28.73
C ASP A 52 16.94 0.14 -27.38
N PHE A 53 15.69 0.61 -27.32
CA PHE A 53 15.08 1.17 -26.13
C PHE A 53 13.62 0.76 -26.02
N LEU A 54 13.19 0.47 -24.79
CA LEU A 54 11.82 0.13 -24.45
C LEU A 54 11.42 0.89 -23.19
N GLN A 55 10.28 1.57 -23.19
CA GLN A 55 9.72 2.22 -22.01
C GLN A 55 8.21 1.99 -21.93
N ILE A 56 7.72 1.64 -20.75
CA ILE A 56 6.29 1.44 -20.51
C ILE A 56 5.61 2.75 -20.09
N GLY A 57 4.37 2.93 -20.54
CA GLY A 57 3.48 4.00 -20.12
C GLY A 57 2.36 3.45 -19.25
N CYS A 58 2.18 4.07 -18.08
CA CYS A 58 1.30 3.63 -17.01
C CYS A 58 0.22 4.68 -16.76
N ALA A 59 -1.02 4.27 -16.48
CA ALA A 59 -2.09 5.20 -16.14
C ALA A 59 -3.07 4.61 -15.12
N PRO A 60 -3.61 5.42 -14.19
CA PRO A 60 -4.71 4.98 -13.35
C PRO A 60 -5.96 4.74 -14.20
N VAL A 61 -6.68 3.66 -13.89
CA VAL A 61 -7.96 3.32 -14.53
C VAL A 61 -9.11 3.80 -13.66
N GLU A 62 -9.97 4.64 -14.24
CA GLU A 62 -11.21 5.09 -13.61
C GLU A 62 -12.39 4.39 -14.27
N CYS A 63 -13.26 3.79 -13.46
CA CYS A 63 -14.52 3.20 -13.94
C CYS A 63 -15.72 3.90 -13.32
N ARG A 64 -16.61 4.44 -14.15
CA ARG A 64 -17.87 5.08 -13.75
C ARG A 64 -18.99 4.52 -14.61
N ASP A 65 -20.11 4.16 -13.99
CA ASP A 65 -21.31 3.67 -14.68
C ASP A 65 -21.04 2.51 -15.66
N GLY A 66 -20.19 1.56 -15.24
CA GLY A 66 -19.80 0.40 -16.06
C GLY A 66 -18.87 0.73 -17.23
N ARG A 67 -18.38 1.97 -17.36
CA ARG A 67 -17.40 2.38 -18.38
C ARG A 67 -16.07 2.67 -17.72
N CYS A 68 -15.01 2.03 -18.21
CA CYS A 68 -13.66 2.23 -17.73
C CYS A 68 -12.85 3.07 -18.73
N SER A 69 -12.01 3.95 -18.21
CA SER A 69 -11.13 4.80 -19.01
C SER A 69 -9.89 5.21 -18.24
N TRP A 70 -8.84 5.60 -18.95
CA TRP A 70 -7.68 6.31 -18.44
C TRP A 70 -7.48 7.61 -19.21
N GLN A 71 -6.83 8.60 -18.61
CA GLN A 71 -6.71 9.95 -19.20
C GLN A 71 -5.33 10.23 -19.78
N ARG A 72 -4.28 9.98 -19.01
CA ARG A 72 -2.91 10.29 -19.40
C ARG A 72 -1.96 9.20 -18.95
N ALA A 73 -1.16 8.69 -19.90
CA ALA A 73 -0.06 7.81 -19.58
C ALA A 73 1.12 8.61 -19.01
N THR A 74 1.69 8.10 -17.93
CA THR A 74 2.96 8.53 -17.35
C THR A 74 4.04 7.53 -17.76
N TRP A 75 5.12 8.02 -18.36
CA TRP A 75 6.24 7.18 -18.77
C TRP A 75 7.04 6.74 -17.53
N ALA A 76 7.14 5.43 -17.34
CA ALA A 76 7.72 4.82 -16.14
C ALA A 76 9.04 4.10 -16.46
N ALA A 77 9.18 2.86 -15.98
CA ALA A 77 10.39 2.05 -16.12
C ALA A 77 10.77 1.82 -17.59
N SER A 78 12.08 1.68 -17.84
CA SER A 78 12.63 1.46 -19.19
C SER A 78 13.79 0.45 -19.20
N ALA A 79 14.13 -0.03 -20.39
CA ALA A 79 15.23 -0.95 -20.67
C ALA A 79 15.95 -0.55 -21.97
N GLY A 80 17.24 -0.89 -22.09
CA GLY A 80 18.07 -0.60 -23.26
C GLY A 80 18.72 0.79 -23.27
N SER A 81 19.22 1.21 -24.43
CA SER A 81 19.92 2.48 -24.65
C SER A 81 18.97 3.57 -25.14
N LYS A 82 18.67 4.56 -24.30
CA LYS A 82 17.84 5.72 -24.67
C LYS A 82 18.39 6.51 -25.88
N GLY A 83 19.71 6.41 -26.15
CA GLY A 83 20.36 7.04 -27.31
C GLY A 83 20.48 6.15 -28.55
N GLY A 84 20.11 4.87 -28.46
CA GLY A 84 20.16 3.92 -29.58
C GLY A 84 18.94 4.01 -30.50
N GLY A 85 19.02 3.34 -31.65
CA GLY A 85 17.96 3.32 -32.65
C GLY A 85 17.74 4.65 -33.37
N PHE A 86 17.23 4.57 -34.60
CA PHE A 86 16.97 5.72 -35.46
C PHE A 86 15.48 5.97 -35.71
N VAL A 87 14.61 4.99 -35.42
CA VAL A 87 13.16 5.16 -35.42
C VAL A 87 12.67 5.20 -33.98
N THR A 88 11.85 6.19 -33.64
CA THR A 88 11.20 6.27 -32.32
C THR A 88 9.70 6.09 -32.49
N VAL A 89 9.14 5.02 -31.95
CA VAL A 89 7.73 4.67 -32.12
C VAL A 89 6.99 4.80 -30.79
N ASP A 90 6.03 5.71 -30.76
CA ASP A 90 5.11 5.87 -29.63
C ASP A 90 3.78 5.18 -29.95
N GLN A 91 3.32 4.34 -29.02
CA GLN A 91 2.08 3.60 -29.13
C GLN A 91 1.30 3.71 -27.84
N SER A 92 0.01 4.02 -27.94
CA SER A 92 -0.90 3.99 -26.81
C SER A 92 -2.19 3.33 -27.22
N CYS A 93 -2.80 2.59 -26.30
CA CYS A 93 -4.16 2.12 -26.48
C CYS A 93 -5.15 3.31 -26.56
N PRO A 94 -6.37 3.09 -27.07
CA PRO A 94 -7.47 4.01 -26.82
C PRO A 94 -7.70 4.20 -25.31
N ALA A 95 -8.28 5.33 -24.92
CA ALA A 95 -8.52 5.68 -23.52
C ALA A 95 -9.38 4.65 -22.76
N ASP A 96 -10.24 3.89 -23.46
CA ASP A 96 -11.10 2.85 -22.88
C ASP A 96 -10.49 1.44 -22.98
N SER A 97 -9.21 1.34 -23.34
CA SER A 97 -8.52 0.09 -23.63
C SER A 97 -7.17 0.00 -22.91
N VAL A 98 -6.68 -1.22 -22.71
CA VAL A 98 -5.41 -1.53 -22.03
C VAL A 98 -4.60 -2.51 -22.87
N ILE A 99 -3.29 -2.57 -22.65
CA ILE A 99 -2.43 -3.50 -23.39
C ILE A 99 -2.77 -4.93 -22.96
N THR A 100 -3.05 -5.79 -23.92
CA THR A 100 -3.30 -7.23 -23.72
C THR A 100 -2.25 -8.10 -24.38
N GLY A 101 -1.49 -7.59 -25.34
CA GLY A 101 -0.57 -8.42 -26.10
C GLY A 101 0.31 -7.61 -27.04
N PHE A 102 0.95 -8.32 -27.97
CA PHE A 102 1.76 -7.71 -29.01
C PHE A 102 1.85 -8.57 -30.26
N ASN A 103 2.17 -7.90 -31.37
CA ASN A 103 2.81 -8.48 -32.55
C ASN A 103 4.24 -7.98 -32.60
N ALA A 104 5.20 -8.85 -32.85
CA ALA A 104 6.60 -8.45 -32.99
C ALA A 104 7.29 -9.28 -34.06
N ALA A 105 8.32 -8.70 -34.67
CA ALA A 105 9.23 -9.41 -35.56
C ALA A 105 10.52 -9.77 -34.82
N THR A 106 11.38 -10.53 -35.49
CA THR A 106 12.72 -10.82 -35.02
C THR A 106 13.73 -10.51 -36.11
N ASN A 107 14.95 -10.18 -35.70
CA ASN A 107 16.07 -10.00 -36.62
C ASN A 107 17.21 -10.97 -36.28
N PHE A 108 18.15 -11.13 -37.22
CA PHE A 108 19.31 -12.01 -37.11
C PHE A 108 18.93 -13.45 -36.75
N ALA A 109 18.04 -14.05 -37.55
CA ALA A 109 17.55 -15.41 -37.36
C ALA A 109 16.95 -15.65 -35.96
N GLY A 110 16.19 -14.67 -35.43
CA GLY A 110 15.54 -14.78 -34.13
C GLY A 110 16.39 -14.38 -32.93
N ALA A 111 17.63 -13.91 -33.14
CA ALA A 111 18.51 -13.54 -32.04
C ALA A 111 18.01 -12.31 -31.27
N PHE A 112 17.40 -11.34 -31.95
CA PHE A 112 16.93 -10.09 -31.36
C PHE A 112 15.44 -9.85 -31.62
N ALA A 113 14.74 -9.39 -30.60
CA ALA A 113 13.43 -8.76 -30.76
C ALA A 113 13.59 -7.53 -31.66
N TYR A 114 12.71 -7.44 -32.65
CA TYR A 114 12.81 -6.44 -33.70
C TYR A 114 11.43 -5.97 -34.10
N ASP A 115 11.17 -4.68 -33.96
CA ASP A 115 9.87 -4.08 -34.20
C ASP A 115 8.72 -4.69 -33.36
N LEU A 116 7.86 -3.85 -32.81
CA LEU A 116 6.76 -4.31 -31.96
C LEU A 116 5.55 -3.40 -32.12
N GLN A 117 4.39 -4.02 -32.19
CA GLN A 117 3.08 -3.37 -32.16
C GLN A 117 2.28 -3.90 -30.98
N ILE A 118 1.80 -3.02 -30.10
CA ILE A 118 0.97 -3.44 -28.96
C ILE A 118 -0.45 -3.78 -29.41
N GLU A 119 -0.98 -4.88 -28.87
CA GLU A 119 -2.38 -5.26 -28.95
C GLU A 119 -3.11 -4.68 -27.73
N CYS A 120 -4.22 -4.02 -27.98
CA CYS A 120 -5.06 -3.34 -27.00
C CYS A 120 -6.44 -3.98 -26.99
N SER A 121 -7.00 -4.23 -25.82
CA SER A 121 -8.40 -4.65 -25.70
C SER A 121 -9.18 -3.70 -24.80
N ARG A 122 -10.47 -3.58 -25.08
CA ARG A 122 -11.38 -2.71 -24.33
C ARG A 122 -11.54 -3.23 -22.91
N MET A 123 -11.50 -2.34 -21.92
CA MET A 123 -11.72 -2.70 -20.52
C MET A 123 -13.16 -3.16 -20.31
N ALA A 124 -13.35 -4.31 -19.66
CA ALA A 124 -14.66 -4.89 -19.35
C ALA A 124 -15.18 -4.52 -17.95
N GLY A 125 -14.32 -3.99 -17.08
CA GLY A 125 -14.71 -3.68 -15.72
C GLY A 125 -13.56 -3.09 -14.90
N ARG A 126 -13.89 -2.77 -13.65
CA ARG A 126 -12.92 -2.21 -12.70
C ARG A 126 -11.82 -3.25 -12.40
N PRO A 127 -10.54 -2.84 -12.34
CA PRO A 127 -9.52 -3.72 -11.80
C PRO A 127 -9.91 -4.15 -10.37
N PRO A 128 -9.68 -5.41 -9.98
CA PRO A 128 -9.92 -5.85 -8.62
C PRO A 128 -9.14 -4.96 -7.64
N ILE A 129 -9.77 -4.59 -6.51
CA ILE A 129 -9.19 -3.69 -5.50
C ILE A 129 -8.07 -4.42 -4.69
N SER A 130 -7.69 -5.64 -5.07
CA SER A 130 -6.63 -6.39 -4.38
C SER A 130 -5.25 -5.86 -4.77
N PHE A 131 -4.79 -4.84 -4.05
CA PHE A 131 -3.45 -4.26 -4.19
C PHE A 131 -2.35 -5.08 -3.50
N ILE A 132 -2.69 -6.24 -2.91
CA ILE A 132 -1.83 -6.95 -1.95
C ILE A 132 -0.47 -7.37 -2.56
N ASN A 133 -0.36 -7.44 -3.89
CA ASN A 133 0.89 -7.81 -4.58
C ASN A 133 1.40 -6.74 -5.57
N GLY A 134 0.87 -5.51 -5.54
CA GLY A 134 1.25 -4.46 -6.50
C GLY A 134 0.90 -4.78 -7.97
N LEU A 135 0.03 -5.76 -8.19
CA LEU A 135 -0.45 -6.19 -9.50
C LEU A 135 -1.77 -5.46 -9.80
N THR A 136 -1.84 -4.76 -10.93
CA THR A 136 -3.11 -4.21 -11.42
C THR A 136 -3.51 -4.99 -12.66
N VAL A 137 -4.53 -5.82 -12.49
CA VAL A 137 -5.10 -6.65 -13.56
C VAL A 137 -6.43 -6.05 -13.96
N VAL A 138 -6.54 -5.60 -15.21
CA VAL A 138 -7.76 -5.01 -15.73
C VAL A 138 -8.48 -6.09 -16.55
N PRO A 139 -9.73 -6.46 -16.20
CA PRO A 139 -10.50 -7.37 -17.03
C PRO A 139 -10.79 -6.71 -18.39
N VAL A 140 -10.70 -7.46 -19.48
CA VAL A 140 -10.92 -6.95 -20.85
C VAL A 140 -12.04 -7.71 -21.55
N ALA A 141 -12.70 -7.05 -22.50
CA ALA A 141 -13.79 -7.64 -23.26
C ALA A 141 -13.23 -8.58 -24.34
N THR A 142 -13.67 -9.84 -24.32
CA THR A 142 -13.28 -10.84 -25.33
C THR A 142 -13.61 -10.36 -26.74
N GLY A 143 -12.70 -10.54 -27.69
CA GLY A 143 -12.92 -10.19 -29.09
C GLY A 143 -12.82 -8.69 -29.41
N SER A 144 -12.40 -7.86 -28.45
CA SER A 144 -12.21 -6.41 -28.64
C SER A 144 -10.77 -6.00 -28.99
N ALA A 145 -9.92 -6.97 -29.31
CA ALA A 145 -8.50 -6.73 -29.58
C ALA A 145 -8.30 -5.90 -30.85
N VAL A 146 -7.59 -4.79 -30.71
CA VAL A 146 -7.17 -3.89 -31.78
C VAL A 146 -5.69 -3.54 -31.60
N TYR A 147 -4.95 -3.40 -32.69
CA TYR A 147 -3.55 -2.97 -32.59
C TYR A 147 -3.44 -1.46 -32.50
N ALA A 148 -2.59 -0.97 -31.60
CA ALA A 148 -2.34 0.46 -31.49
C ALA A 148 -1.70 1.01 -32.77
N GLN A 149 -2.00 2.26 -33.10
CA GLN A 149 -1.32 2.94 -34.20
C GLN A 149 0.14 3.19 -33.83
N ARG A 150 1.03 2.84 -34.75
CA ARG A 150 2.47 3.12 -34.65
C ARG A 150 2.75 4.46 -35.31
N ARG A 151 3.26 5.42 -34.54
CA ARG A 151 3.64 6.74 -35.06
C ARG A 151 5.08 7.03 -34.71
N ASP A 152 5.82 7.50 -35.70
CA ASP A 152 7.16 8.03 -35.48
C ASP A 152 7.06 9.33 -34.67
N GLU A 153 7.73 9.40 -33.52
CA GLU A 153 7.63 10.55 -32.60
C GLU A 153 8.13 11.86 -33.25
N THR A 154 9.12 11.77 -34.15
CA THR A 154 9.73 12.94 -34.77
C THR A 154 8.88 13.50 -35.90
N THR A 155 8.31 12.62 -36.73
CA THR A 155 7.59 13.00 -37.96
C THR A 155 6.07 12.93 -37.82
N GLY A 156 5.55 12.27 -36.79
CA GLY A 156 4.13 11.98 -36.57
C GLY A 156 3.51 11.00 -37.57
N ARG A 157 4.32 10.49 -38.52
CA ARG A 157 3.86 9.64 -39.62
C ARG A 157 3.61 8.21 -39.13
N PRO A 158 2.60 7.50 -39.68
CA PRO A 158 2.41 6.08 -39.42
C PRO A 158 3.65 5.26 -39.81
N VAL A 159 4.05 4.32 -38.97
CA VAL A 159 5.14 3.37 -39.24
C VAL A 159 4.53 2.00 -39.51
N ALA A 160 4.81 1.41 -40.67
CA ALA A 160 4.34 0.07 -41.03
C ALA A 160 5.09 -0.99 -40.21
N LEU A 161 4.37 -2.00 -39.73
CA LEU A 161 4.96 -3.14 -39.02
C LEU A 161 5.70 -4.01 -40.04
N GLU A 162 6.98 -4.31 -39.77
CA GLU A 162 7.67 -5.33 -40.54
C GLU A 162 7.09 -6.72 -40.24
N GLN A 163 7.10 -7.64 -41.21
CA GLN A 163 6.34 -8.89 -41.14
C GLN A 163 6.49 -9.60 -39.78
N PRO A 164 5.44 -9.65 -38.95
CA PRO A 164 5.56 -10.14 -37.59
C PRO A 164 5.78 -11.65 -37.59
N SER A 165 6.72 -12.11 -36.76
CA SER A 165 7.04 -13.53 -36.61
C SER A 165 6.46 -14.13 -35.33
N VAL A 166 6.10 -13.29 -34.34
CA VAL A 166 5.54 -13.73 -33.05
C VAL A 166 4.33 -12.88 -32.70
N ARG A 167 3.25 -13.54 -32.27
CA ARG A 167 2.03 -12.92 -31.74
C ARG A 167 1.70 -13.52 -30.39
N ALA A 168 1.53 -12.67 -29.40
CA ALA A 168 1.19 -13.09 -28.04
C ALA A 168 0.08 -12.21 -27.46
N SER A 169 -0.86 -12.80 -26.72
CA SER A 169 -2.01 -12.08 -26.18
C SER A 169 -2.54 -12.72 -24.89
N CYS A 170 -2.87 -11.89 -23.92
CA CYS A 170 -3.62 -12.21 -22.72
C CYS A 170 -5.11 -12.25 -23.06
N ARG A 171 -5.75 -13.41 -22.88
CA ARG A 171 -7.08 -13.69 -23.45
C ARG A 171 -8.24 -12.91 -22.82
N SER A 172 -8.19 -12.68 -21.51
CA SER A 172 -9.31 -12.14 -20.73
C SER A 172 -8.93 -10.99 -19.80
N GLU A 173 -7.66 -10.58 -19.83
CA GLU A 173 -7.10 -9.60 -18.90
C GLU A 173 -5.99 -8.78 -19.56
N SER A 174 -5.67 -7.63 -18.98
CA SER A 174 -4.51 -6.82 -19.36
C SER A 174 -3.19 -7.56 -19.09
N ALA A 175 -2.18 -7.27 -19.92
CA ALA A 175 -0.80 -7.55 -19.58
C ALA A 175 -0.41 -6.76 -18.32
N THR A 176 0.27 -7.43 -17.38
CA THR A 176 0.61 -6.87 -16.06
C THR A 176 2.03 -6.31 -15.99
N ALA A 177 2.90 -6.73 -16.91
CA ALA A 177 4.28 -6.29 -17.00
C ALA A 177 4.93 -6.73 -18.33
N VAL A 178 6.12 -6.20 -18.60
CA VAL A 178 7.00 -6.65 -19.69
C VAL A 178 8.24 -7.30 -19.09
N SER A 179 8.48 -8.56 -19.41
CA SER A 179 9.74 -9.26 -19.14
C SER A 179 10.71 -8.97 -20.28
N TYR A 180 11.98 -8.76 -19.96
CA TYR A 180 13.00 -8.51 -20.97
C TYR A 180 14.35 -9.14 -20.62
N ALA A 181 15.11 -9.44 -21.66
CA ALA A 181 16.53 -9.76 -21.58
C ALA A 181 17.33 -8.73 -22.40
N MET A 182 18.30 -8.06 -21.76
CA MET A 182 19.22 -7.17 -22.48
C MET A 182 20.42 -7.92 -23.04
N GLY A 183 20.83 -7.55 -24.24
CA GLY A 183 22.07 -7.96 -24.89
C GLY A 183 22.90 -6.75 -25.33
N ARG A 184 23.99 -7.01 -26.05
CA ARG A 184 24.82 -5.98 -26.69
C ARG A 184 24.74 -6.14 -28.21
N TYR A 185 24.63 -5.03 -28.93
CA TYR A 185 24.55 -5.01 -30.39
C TYR A 185 25.56 -4.02 -30.99
N GLY A 186 26.11 -4.39 -32.16
CA GLY A 186 27.05 -3.56 -32.93
C GLY A 186 28.53 -3.70 -32.53
N VAL A 187 29.41 -3.05 -33.30
CA VAL A 187 30.87 -3.01 -33.07
C VAL A 187 31.20 -2.26 -31.76
N GLN A 188 30.44 -1.19 -31.48
CA GLN A 188 30.40 -0.55 -30.18
C GLN A 188 29.24 -1.17 -29.40
N PRO A 189 29.50 -1.93 -28.31
CA PRO A 189 28.49 -2.74 -27.65
C PRO A 189 27.42 -1.87 -26.97
N THR A 190 26.36 -1.55 -27.71
CA THR A 190 25.23 -0.76 -27.22
C THR A 190 24.22 -1.71 -26.58
N PRO A 191 23.68 -1.41 -25.39
CA PRO A 191 22.68 -2.25 -24.76
C PRO A 191 21.37 -2.19 -25.54
N VAL A 192 20.85 -3.37 -25.92
CA VAL A 192 19.58 -3.54 -26.65
C VAL A 192 18.70 -4.56 -25.94
N VAL A 193 17.39 -4.49 -26.15
CA VAL A 193 16.44 -5.51 -25.73
C VAL A 193 16.52 -6.68 -26.71
N GLN A 194 17.20 -7.76 -26.29
CA GLN A 194 17.42 -8.94 -27.11
C GLN A 194 16.19 -9.84 -27.17
N ALA A 195 15.48 -9.95 -26.05
CA ALA A 195 14.25 -10.72 -25.97
C ALA A 195 13.23 -9.99 -25.09
N LEU A 196 11.95 -10.17 -25.39
CA LEU A 196 10.86 -9.70 -24.55
C LEU A 196 9.67 -10.64 -24.61
N SER A 197 8.85 -10.54 -23.58
CA SER A 197 7.55 -11.21 -23.46
C SER A 197 6.68 -10.42 -22.49
N PHE A 198 5.37 -10.61 -22.53
CA PHE A 198 4.45 -9.97 -21.59
C PHE A 198 4.07 -10.96 -20.50
N TYR A 199 3.83 -10.46 -19.29
CA TYR A 199 3.17 -11.26 -18.27
C TYR A 199 1.66 -11.08 -18.35
N CYS A 200 0.94 -12.20 -18.39
CA CYS A 200 -0.50 -12.26 -18.23
C CYS A 200 -0.82 -12.82 -16.84
N ALA A 201 -1.93 -12.40 -16.25
CA ALA A 201 -2.49 -13.09 -15.11
C ALA A 201 -3.05 -14.45 -15.55
N ASP A 202 -2.72 -15.51 -14.80
CA ASP A 202 -3.17 -16.86 -15.05
C ASP A 202 -4.50 -17.11 -14.32
N ARG A 203 -5.60 -17.14 -15.07
CA ARG A 203 -6.93 -17.52 -14.58
C ARG A 203 -7.32 -18.96 -14.91
N ALA A 204 -6.48 -19.72 -15.62
CA ALA A 204 -6.91 -20.95 -16.29
C ALA A 204 -7.11 -22.16 -15.35
N SER A 205 -6.92 -22.04 -14.03
CA SER A 205 -7.08 -23.16 -13.09
C SER A 205 -8.38 -23.21 -12.28
N SER A 206 -9.34 -22.28 -12.46
CA SER A 206 -10.54 -22.22 -11.60
C SER A 206 -11.78 -22.83 -12.28
N ALA A 207 -11.99 -24.13 -12.13
CA ALA A 207 -13.33 -24.70 -12.25
C ALA A 207 -14.21 -24.06 -11.15
N ARG A 208 -15.40 -23.58 -11.51
CA ARG A 208 -16.34 -22.92 -10.59
C ARG A 208 -16.92 -23.95 -9.62
N ASP A 209 -16.88 -23.69 -8.32
CA ASP A 209 -17.77 -24.35 -7.37
C ASP A 209 -19.16 -23.72 -7.47
N GLU A 210 -20.02 -24.28 -8.33
CA GLU A 210 -21.44 -23.88 -8.49
C GLU A 210 -22.21 -23.90 -7.16
N GLU A 211 -21.74 -24.70 -6.20
CA GLU A 211 -22.29 -24.82 -4.85
C GLU A 211 -22.13 -23.53 -4.02
N LEU A 212 -20.97 -22.86 -4.08
CA LEU A 212 -20.72 -21.61 -3.36
C LEU A 212 -21.55 -20.44 -3.92
N VAL A 213 -21.76 -20.41 -5.23
CA VAL A 213 -22.60 -19.40 -5.90
C VAL A 213 -24.08 -19.59 -5.53
N SER A 214 -24.56 -20.83 -5.47
CA SER A 214 -25.92 -21.17 -5.06
C SER A 214 -26.18 -20.79 -3.59
N LEU A 215 -25.20 -21.05 -2.71
CA LEU A 215 -25.29 -20.75 -1.28
C LEU A 215 -25.34 -19.25 -0.98
N ALA A 216 -24.53 -18.44 -1.67
CA ALA A 216 -24.55 -16.99 -1.55
C ALA A 216 -25.91 -16.40 -1.97
N ALA A 217 -26.54 -16.97 -3.00
CA ALA A 217 -27.87 -16.55 -3.45
C ALA A 217 -28.98 -16.87 -2.42
N GLN A 218 -28.93 -18.05 -1.80
CA GLN A 218 -29.89 -18.43 -0.74
C GLN A 218 -29.77 -17.52 0.50
N LEU A 219 -28.56 -17.27 0.99
CA LEU A 219 -28.35 -16.40 2.15
C LEU A 219 -28.80 -14.96 1.91
N ARG A 220 -28.70 -14.46 0.67
CA ARG A 220 -29.23 -13.13 0.33
C ARG A 220 -30.74 -13.07 0.40
N ALA A 221 -31.44 -14.13 -0.03
CA ALA A 221 -32.89 -14.22 0.06
C ALA A 221 -33.36 -14.27 1.53
N ASP A 222 -32.64 -15.02 2.38
CA ASP A 222 -32.96 -15.12 3.80
C ASP A 222 -32.67 -13.82 4.57
N ALA A 223 -31.57 -13.14 4.26
CA ALA A 223 -31.26 -11.82 4.83
C ALA A 223 -32.33 -10.78 4.46
N ALA A 224 -32.83 -10.79 3.23
CA ALA A 224 -33.91 -9.91 2.80
C ALA A 224 -35.23 -10.21 3.53
N ARG A 225 -35.52 -11.48 3.80
CA ARG A 225 -36.72 -11.91 4.52
C ARG A 225 -36.67 -11.51 5.99
N LEU A 226 -35.52 -11.67 6.65
CA LEU A 226 -35.29 -11.20 8.03
C LEU A 226 -35.42 -9.68 8.13
N LYS A 227 -34.89 -8.94 7.14
CA LYS A 227 -35.00 -7.47 7.05
C LYS A 227 -36.44 -6.97 6.98
N ALA A 228 -37.32 -7.74 6.38
CA ALA A 228 -38.74 -7.43 6.31
C ALA A 228 -39.51 -7.70 7.63
N MET A 229 -38.90 -8.38 8.60
CA MET A 229 -39.55 -8.84 9.83
C MET A 229 -39.11 -8.12 11.12
N GLY A 230 -38.01 -7.36 11.10
CA GLY A 230 -37.45 -6.75 12.32
C GLY A 230 -37.75 -5.26 12.49
N GLU A 231 -38.04 -4.82 13.71
CA GLU A 231 -38.32 -3.42 14.10
C GLU A 231 -37.36 -2.88 15.19
N THR A 232 -36.42 -3.68 15.69
CA THR A 232 -35.58 -3.33 16.85
C THR A 232 -34.08 -3.26 16.52
N ALA A 233 -33.30 -2.58 17.37
CA ALA A 233 -31.85 -2.42 17.20
C ALA A 233 -31.07 -3.77 17.18
N ALA A 234 -31.61 -4.82 17.80
CA ALA A 234 -31.05 -6.17 17.73
C ALA A 234 -31.22 -6.79 16.34
N ASP A 235 -32.33 -6.48 15.65
CA ASP A 235 -32.61 -6.95 14.30
C ASP A 235 -31.62 -6.32 13.29
N HIS A 236 -31.30 -5.04 13.46
CA HIS A 236 -30.30 -4.35 12.66
C HIS A 236 -28.88 -4.93 12.77
N PHE A 237 -28.50 -5.44 13.94
CA PHE A 237 -27.22 -6.14 14.12
C PHE A 237 -27.22 -7.48 13.35
N LEU A 238 -28.30 -8.25 13.45
CA LEU A 238 -28.45 -9.51 12.72
C LEU A 238 -28.44 -9.28 11.20
N PHE A 239 -29.01 -8.18 10.71
CA PHE A 239 -28.93 -7.80 9.29
C PHE A 239 -27.48 -7.53 8.86
N GLY A 240 -26.71 -6.78 9.64
CA GLY A 240 -25.31 -6.50 9.34
C GLY A 240 -24.45 -7.76 9.29
N VAL A 241 -24.67 -8.70 10.21
CA VAL A 241 -23.97 -10.01 10.21
C VAL A 241 -24.35 -10.82 8.97
N SER A 242 -25.63 -10.87 8.62
CA SER A 242 -26.12 -11.63 7.46
C SER A 242 -25.61 -11.06 6.13
N GLU A 243 -25.60 -9.73 5.97
CA GLU A 243 -25.04 -9.05 4.80
C GLU A 243 -23.52 -9.29 4.68
N THR A 244 -22.80 -9.33 5.81
CA THR A 244 -21.35 -9.63 5.84
C THR A 244 -21.06 -11.08 5.46
N MET A 245 -21.88 -12.04 5.93
CA MET A 245 -21.75 -13.46 5.56
C MET A 245 -22.04 -13.67 4.07
N VAL A 246 -23.05 -13.01 3.50
CA VAL A 246 -23.33 -13.04 2.06
C VAL A 246 -22.14 -12.49 1.29
N ALA A 247 -21.65 -11.30 1.64
CA ALA A 247 -20.51 -10.70 0.94
C ALA A 247 -19.24 -11.57 1.02
N THR A 248 -19.03 -12.24 2.15
CA THR A 248 -17.89 -13.14 2.38
C THR A 248 -18.02 -14.43 1.57
N LEU A 249 -19.21 -15.00 1.46
CA LEU A 249 -19.44 -16.18 0.62
C LEU A 249 -19.41 -15.85 -0.87
N GLU A 250 -19.90 -14.68 -1.27
CA GLU A 250 -19.70 -14.19 -2.64
C GLU A 250 -18.21 -14.03 -2.96
N TYR A 251 -17.46 -13.46 -2.02
CA TYR A 251 -16.01 -13.33 -2.13
C TYR A 251 -15.28 -14.68 -2.20
N PHE A 252 -15.72 -15.69 -1.46
CA PHE A 252 -15.17 -17.05 -1.56
C PHE A 252 -15.66 -17.83 -2.78
N ALA A 253 -16.85 -17.50 -3.29
CA ALA A 253 -17.37 -18.00 -4.57
C ALA A 253 -16.69 -17.32 -5.76
N GLU A 254 -16.00 -16.19 -5.55
CA GLU A 254 -15.25 -15.53 -6.60
C GLU A 254 -14.04 -16.40 -7.03
N PRO A 255 -13.69 -16.45 -8.33
CA PRO A 255 -12.79 -17.44 -8.92
C PRO A 255 -11.34 -17.51 -8.39
N HIS A 256 -10.97 -16.72 -7.38
CA HIS A 256 -9.58 -16.41 -7.04
C HIS A 256 -9.05 -17.06 -5.75
N TRP A 257 -9.89 -17.79 -4.98
CA TRP A 257 -9.58 -18.23 -3.60
C TRP A 257 -9.32 -19.72 -3.36
N GLN A 258 -9.46 -20.60 -4.35
CA GLN A 258 -9.29 -22.04 -4.10
C GLN A 258 -7.88 -22.51 -4.45
N ASP A 259 -6.97 -22.38 -3.48
CA ASP A 259 -5.93 -23.39 -3.19
C ASP A 259 -5.20 -23.02 -1.89
N GLY A 260 -5.54 -23.71 -0.80
CA GLY A 260 -4.77 -23.65 0.46
C GLY A 260 -5.53 -23.89 1.76
N GLY A 261 -5.96 -25.13 2.01
CA GLY A 261 -6.00 -25.85 3.31
C GLY A 261 -6.76 -25.31 4.55
N VAL A 262 -7.02 -24.02 4.68
CA VAL A 262 -7.64 -23.41 5.89
C VAL A 262 -9.09 -23.00 5.65
N VAL A 263 -9.47 -22.73 4.39
CA VAL A 263 -10.80 -22.24 4.01
C VAL A 263 -11.87 -23.34 4.05
N THR A 264 -11.51 -24.59 3.77
CA THR A 264 -12.46 -25.73 3.76
C THR A 264 -13.07 -26.03 5.13
N GLN A 265 -12.34 -25.81 6.23
CA GLN A 265 -12.86 -26.11 7.57
C GLN A 265 -13.87 -25.06 8.03
N THR A 266 -13.61 -23.77 7.78
CA THR A 266 -14.54 -22.68 8.11
C THR A 266 -15.79 -22.74 7.23
N ALA A 267 -15.63 -23.02 5.93
CA ALA A 267 -16.77 -23.19 5.02
C ALA A 267 -17.64 -24.39 5.41
N GLN A 268 -17.04 -25.52 5.80
CA GLN A 268 -17.77 -26.70 6.26
C GLN A 268 -18.52 -26.44 7.58
N GLN A 269 -17.91 -25.73 8.53
CA GLN A 269 -18.58 -25.38 9.80
C GLN A 269 -19.77 -24.44 9.59
N LEU A 270 -19.64 -23.49 8.65
CA LEU A 270 -20.75 -22.65 8.23
C LEU A 270 -21.87 -23.48 7.57
N PHE A 271 -21.49 -24.42 6.70
CA PHE A 271 -22.43 -25.30 6.02
C PHE A 271 -23.21 -26.20 7.00
N ASP A 272 -22.51 -26.85 7.94
CA ASP A 272 -23.12 -27.71 8.95
C ASP A 272 -24.11 -26.93 9.84
N PHE A 273 -23.77 -25.69 10.18
CA PHE A 273 -24.65 -24.80 10.93
C PHE A 273 -25.90 -24.40 10.13
N LEU A 274 -25.76 -24.09 8.84
CA LEU A 274 -26.86 -23.71 7.97
C LEU A 274 -27.81 -24.87 7.68
N MET A 275 -27.38 -26.13 7.79
CA MET A 275 -28.24 -27.31 7.59
C MET A 275 -29.07 -27.69 8.82
N LEU A 276 -28.90 -27.01 9.97
CA LEU A 276 -29.71 -27.26 11.16
C LEU A 276 -31.19 -26.87 10.96
N PRO A 277 -32.15 -27.55 11.62
CA PRO A 277 -33.54 -27.12 11.66
C PRO A 277 -33.67 -25.67 12.15
N SER A 278 -34.60 -24.89 11.58
CA SER A 278 -34.73 -23.43 11.81
C SER A 278 -34.78 -23.05 13.28
N ASP A 279 -35.50 -23.82 14.09
CA ASP A 279 -35.74 -23.51 15.50
C ASP A 279 -34.47 -23.75 16.33
N GLN A 280 -33.68 -24.76 15.93
CA GLN A 280 -32.41 -25.10 16.57
C GLN A 280 -31.32 -24.10 16.18
N ARG A 281 -31.29 -23.69 14.90
CA ARG A 281 -30.40 -22.65 14.38
C ARG A 281 -30.68 -21.30 15.02
N ASN A 282 -31.95 -20.94 15.20
CA ASN A 282 -32.37 -19.71 15.88
C ASN A 282 -32.05 -19.74 17.38
N GLN A 283 -32.23 -20.87 18.07
CA GLN A 283 -31.79 -21.03 19.47
C GLN A 283 -30.27 -20.90 19.60
N MET A 284 -29.50 -21.48 18.69
CA MET A 284 -28.04 -21.35 18.70
C MET A 284 -27.59 -19.92 18.42
N LEU A 285 -28.26 -19.20 17.50
CA LEU A 285 -27.98 -17.77 17.28
C LEU A 285 -28.36 -16.91 18.47
N ALA A 286 -29.53 -17.15 19.08
CA ALA A 286 -29.96 -16.41 20.26
C ALA A 286 -29.04 -16.67 21.47
N GLN A 287 -28.60 -17.90 21.66
CA GLN A 287 -27.65 -18.27 22.70
C GLN A 287 -26.26 -17.68 22.42
N ALA A 288 -25.76 -17.79 21.18
CA ALA A 288 -24.50 -17.19 20.77
C ALA A 288 -24.54 -15.66 20.87
N ALA A 289 -25.66 -15.01 20.54
CA ALA A 289 -25.87 -13.57 20.70
C ALA A 289 -25.95 -13.17 22.17
N SER A 290 -26.61 -13.97 23.02
CA SER A 290 -26.65 -13.79 24.47
C SER A 290 -25.28 -13.94 25.11
N ASP A 291 -24.52 -14.96 24.70
CA ASP A 291 -23.15 -15.21 25.17
C ASP A 291 -22.17 -14.17 24.63
N ALA A 292 -22.33 -13.74 23.37
CA ALA A 292 -21.62 -12.62 22.78
C ALA A 292 -21.90 -11.33 23.52
N TRP A 293 -23.16 -11.04 23.83
CA TRP A 293 -23.57 -9.85 24.58
C TRP A 293 -23.04 -9.89 26.02
N LYS A 294 -23.14 -11.04 26.68
CA LYS A 294 -22.61 -11.27 28.02
C LYS A 294 -21.09 -11.13 28.02
N LEU A 295 -20.39 -11.70 27.04
CA LEU A 295 -18.95 -11.58 26.90
C LEU A 295 -18.54 -10.14 26.55
N PHE A 296 -19.29 -9.46 25.68
CA PHE A 296 -19.07 -8.06 25.34
C PHE A 296 -19.25 -7.12 26.54
N THR A 297 -20.27 -7.37 27.37
CA THR A 297 -20.56 -6.56 28.55
C THR A 297 -19.63 -6.85 29.73
N THR A 298 -19.15 -8.09 29.88
CA THR A 298 -18.26 -8.48 31.00
C THR A 298 -16.78 -8.41 30.67
N ASP A 299 -16.39 -8.72 29.44
CA ASP A 299 -15.01 -8.66 28.93
C ASP A 299 -14.97 -8.22 27.45
N PRO A 300 -15.22 -6.92 27.18
CA PRO A 300 -15.29 -6.39 25.83
C PRO A 300 -13.98 -6.56 25.04
N ALA A 301 -12.85 -6.61 25.73
CA ALA A 301 -11.55 -6.80 25.10
C ALA A 301 -11.42 -8.21 24.51
N ARG A 302 -11.89 -9.24 25.23
CA ARG A 302 -11.94 -10.63 24.78
C ARG A 302 -13.00 -10.84 23.70
N PHE A 303 -14.18 -10.26 23.86
CA PHE A 303 -15.21 -10.29 22.80
C PHE A 303 -14.69 -9.75 21.47
N PHE A 304 -14.13 -8.54 21.47
CA PHE A 304 -13.57 -7.97 20.24
C PHE A 304 -12.31 -8.67 19.77
N GLY A 305 -11.51 -9.26 20.67
CA GLY A 305 -10.34 -10.06 20.28
C GLY A 305 -10.74 -11.34 19.54
N GLN A 306 -11.86 -11.95 19.92
CA GLN A 306 -12.38 -13.17 19.30
C GLN A 306 -13.14 -12.93 17.99
N ASN A 307 -13.79 -11.77 17.84
CA ASN A 307 -14.59 -11.42 16.66
C ASN A 307 -13.91 -10.37 15.75
N ALA A 308 -12.65 -10.05 16.04
CA ALA A 308 -11.83 -9.08 15.32
C ALA A 308 -11.66 -9.39 13.83
N GLN A 309 -11.70 -10.68 13.46
CA GLN A 309 -11.36 -11.12 12.11
C GLN A 309 -12.53 -10.93 11.14
N ASP A 310 -13.77 -10.99 11.64
CA ASP A 310 -15.01 -10.88 10.83
C ASP A 310 -15.57 -9.44 10.75
N LEU A 311 -15.11 -8.53 11.62
CA LEU A 311 -15.56 -7.13 11.69
C LEU A 311 -14.70 -6.16 10.86
N ILE A 312 -13.76 -6.67 10.07
CA ILE A 312 -12.85 -5.88 9.25
C ILE A 312 -13.15 -6.18 7.77
N PRO A 313 -13.53 -5.21 6.93
CA PRO A 313 -13.64 -5.43 5.50
C PRO A 313 -12.29 -5.92 4.97
N ALA A 314 -12.27 -7.01 4.20
CA ALA A 314 -11.05 -7.55 3.58
C ALA A 314 -10.37 -6.46 2.72
N GLY A 315 -9.37 -5.79 3.30
CA GLY A 315 -8.75 -4.58 2.76
C GLY A 315 -8.37 -3.53 3.80
N ALA A 316 -8.93 -3.58 5.01
CA ALA A 316 -8.57 -2.67 6.12
C ALA A 316 -7.89 -3.41 7.27
N GLY A 317 -6.82 -4.17 6.98
CA GLY A 317 -6.01 -4.85 7.99
C GLY A 317 -5.66 -3.91 9.17
N THR A 318 -5.98 -4.38 10.38
CA THR A 318 -5.68 -3.84 11.73
C THR A 318 -6.11 -2.39 12.06
N LYS A 319 -6.04 -1.44 11.12
CA LYS A 319 -6.30 0.00 11.37
C LYS A 319 -7.77 0.34 11.60
N ALA A 320 -8.69 -0.31 10.88
CA ALA A 320 -10.13 -0.08 11.05
C ALA A 320 -10.65 -0.66 12.37
N LEU A 321 -10.09 -1.80 12.80
CA LEU A 321 -10.38 -2.41 14.09
C LEU A 321 -9.80 -1.61 15.26
N GLU A 322 -8.61 -1.02 15.10
CA GLU A 322 -8.01 -0.09 16.08
C GLU A 322 -8.76 1.24 16.16
N ALA A 323 -9.23 1.79 15.04
CA ALA A 323 -10.04 3.00 15.01
C ALA A 323 -11.40 2.79 15.71
N ALA A 324 -12.06 1.65 15.48
CA ALA A 324 -13.29 1.29 16.20
C ALA A 324 -13.03 1.01 17.70
N ARG A 325 -11.93 0.33 18.07
CA ARG A 325 -11.50 0.14 19.48
C ARG A 325 -11.15 1.46 20.17
N ALA A 326 -10.56 2.42 19.46
CA ALA A 326 -10.14 3.71 19.98
C ALA A 326 -11.32 4.68 20.16
N ALA A 327 -12.29 4.68 19.24
CA ALA A 327 -13.52 5.45 19.35
C ALA A 327 -14.38 4.97 20.54
N ALA A 328 -14.53 3.64 20.70
CA ALA A 328 -15.25 3.04 21.83
C ALA A 328 -14.55 3.27 23.19
N LYS A 329 -13.21 3.18 23.28
CA LYS A 329 -12.43 3.52 24.49
C LYS A 329 -12.46 5.01 24.85
N SER A 330 -12.56 5.90 23.84
CA SER A 330 -12.62 7.35 24.05
C SER A 330 -13.98 7.78 24.58
N LEU A 331 -15.08 7.21 24.06
CA LEU A 331 -16.44 7.43 24.57
C LEU A 331 -16.63 6.89 26.01
N LEU A 332 -15.98 5.76 26.36
CA LEU A 332 -15.97 5.20 27.72
C LEU A 332 -15.08 5.98 28.72
N ARG A 333 -14.07 6.73 28.26
CA ARG A 333 -13.21 7.58 29.13
C ARG A 333 -13.79 8.98 29.34
N ILE A 334 -14.44 9.57 28.34
CA ILE A 334 -15.10 10.88 28.44
C ILE A 334 -16.23 10.84 29.48
N ASN A 335 -16.93 9.70 29.60
CA ASN A 335 -17.99 9.51 30.59
C ASN A 335 -17.48 9.20 32.02
N LYS A 336 -16.21 8.77 32.19
CA LYS A 336 -15.63 8.40 33.50
C LYS A 336 -14.69 9.46 34.10
N TYR A 337 -14.20 10.41 33.31
CA TYR A 337 -13.33 11.52 33.76
C TYR A 337 -14.03 12.88 33.85
N GLY A 338 -15.23 13.02 33.26
CA GLY A 338 -16.02 14.26 33.30
C GLY A 338 -16.61 14.63 34.68
N GLN A 339 -16.52 13.74 35.68
CA GLN A 339 -17.13 13.99 37.01
C GLN A 339 -16.14 14.02 38.20
N LYS A 340 -14.81 13.97 38.01
CA LYS A 340 -13.88 13.85 39.16
C LYS A 340 -12.60 14.70 39.17
N PHE A 341 -12.44 15.70 38.31
CA PHE A 341 -11.29 16.62 38.34
C PHE A 341 -11.68 18.10 38.38
N GLY A 342 -12.64 18.43 39.25
CA GLY A 342 -12.64 19.73 39.90
C GLY A 342 -11.51 19.76 40.93
N THR A 343 -10.73 20.85 40.94
CA THR A 343 -9.76 21.23 41.98
C THR A 343 -8.54 20.32 42.20
N MET A 344 -7.51 20.46 41.36
CA MET A 344 -6.09 20.58 41.76
C MET A 344 -5.18 20.51 40.53
N GLY A 345 -4.71 21.67 40.07
CA GLY A 345 -3.73 21.81 38.99
C GLY A 345 -3.36 23.26 38.73
N PHE A 346 -3.45 24.10 39.77
CA PHE A 346 -3.37 25.55 39.73
C PHE A 346 -1.92 26.10 39.84
N LEU A 347 -0.90 25.27 39.60
CA LEU A 347 0.51 25.71 39.68
C LEU A 347 1.34 25.53 38.40
N LEU A 348 0.73 25.05 37.30
CA LEU A 348 1.41 24.99 35.99
C LEU A 348 0.59 25.64 34.84
N ARG A 349 -0.59 26.19 35.13
CA ARG A 349 -1.39 26.96 34.16
C ARG A 349 -0.92 28.41 34.14
N GLY A 350 -0.07 28.72 33.18
CA GLY A 350 0.43 30.08 32.95
C GLY A 350 1.85 30.14 32.42
N SER A 351 2.44 29.00 32.05
CA SER A 351 3.79 28.99 31.50
C SER A 351 3.76 29.57 30.08
N LYS A 352 4.13 30.84 29.97
CA LYS A 352 4.42 31.62 28.74
C LYS A 352 5.60 31.01 27.97
N PHE A 353 5.51 29.74 27.57
CA PHE A 353 6.59 29.05 26.85
C PHE A 353 6.58 29.32 25.34
N ASN A 354 5.53 29.99 24.84
CA ASN A 354 5.48 30.60 23.52
C ASN A 354 4.36 31.67 23.48
N PRO A 355 4.54 32.85 24.12
CA PRO A 355 3.46 33.84 24.22
C PRO A 355 3.05 34.44 22.86
N ALA A 356 3.82 34.18 21.78
CA ALA A 356 3.53 34.64 20.43
C ALA A 356 2.79 33.60 19.56
N GLY A 357 2.80 32.31 19.92
CA GLY A 357 1.94 31.28 19.31
C GLY A 357 1.92 31.20 17.77
N SER A 358 2.93 31.73 17.08
CA SER A 358 2.88 31.97 15.61
C SER A 358 3.97 31.26 14.82
N THR A 359 4.86 30.51 15.46
CA THR A 359 5.87 29.77 14.68
C THR A 359 5.18 28.58 14.01
N THR A 360 5.11 28.61 12.67
CA THR A 360 4.59 27.54 11.80
C THR A 360 5.39 26.23 11.88
N ASN A 361 6.43 26.17 12.73
CA ASN A 361 7.42 25.10 12.72
C ASN A 361 7.55 24.41 14.09
N CYS A 362 7.01 23.20 14.20
CA CYS A 362 7.03 22.35 15.39
C CYS A 362 8.45 21.96 15.86
N PHE A 363 9.44 21.94 14.95
CA PHE A 363 10.83 21.62 15.29
C PHE A 363 11.45 22.68 16.21
N LEU A 364 11.34 23.97 15.85
CA LEU A 364 11.96 25.07 16.59
C LEU A 364 11.35 25.21 17.99
N CYS A 365 10.03 25.01 18.12
CA CYS A 365 9.34 24.94 19.41
C CYS A 365 9.90 23.80 20.28
N SER A 366 9.99 22.60 19.70
CA SER A 366 10.44 21.41 20.44
C SER A 366 11.88 21.53 20.90
N VAL A 367 12.75 22.11 20.07
CA VAL A 367 14.15 22.40 20.41
C VAL A 367 14.25 23.45 21.51
N ALA A 368 13.49 24.54 21.43
CA ALA A 368 13.49 25.58 22.46
C ALA A 368 13.00 25.03 23.81
N TYR A 369 11.99 24.18 23.80
CA TYR A 369 11.51 23.49 25.01
C TYR A 369 12.56 22.55 25.59
N ASP A 370 13.19 21.71 24.76
CA ASP A 370 14.28 20.82 25.17
C ASP A 370 15.42 21.60 25.85
N ARG A 371 15.88 22.69 25.22
CA ARG A 371 16.91 23.57 25.78
C ARG A 371 16.48 24.25 27.07
N THR A 372 15.21 24.62 27.18
CA THR A 372 14.68 25.20 28.42
C THR A 372 14.72 24.19 29.56
N ARG A 373 14.33 22.94 29.31
CA ARG A 373 14.44 21.87 30.30
C ARG A 373 15.89 21.56 30.65
N ALA A 374 16.78 21.55 29.66
CA ALA A 374 18.20 21.28 29.85
C ALA A 374 18.91 22.35 30.70
N THR A 375 18.59 23.61 30.47
CA THR A 375 19.31 24.76 31.09
C THR A 375 18.56 25.37 32.27
N LYS A 376 17.30 24.98 32.50
CA LYS A 376 16.35 25.62 33.42
C LYS A 376 16.21 27.14 33.18
N ARG A 377 16.52 27.61 31.96
CA ARG A 377 16.38 29.00 31.50
C ARG A 377 15.42 29.03 30.32
N MET A 378 14.53 30.02 30.27
CA MET A 378 13.56 30.15 29.19
C MET A 378 14.27 30.41 27.84
N TRP A 379 14.08 29.51 26.87
CA TRP A 379 14.47 29.70 25.48
C TRP A 379 13.22 30.00 24.65
N VAL A 380 13.27 31.06 23.86
CA VAL A 380 12.21 31.40 22.91
C VAL A 380 12.56 30.77 21.57
N ALA A 381 11.60 30.06 20.97
CA ALA A 381 11.76 29.54 19.62
C ALA A 381 11.88 30.74 18.65
N PRO A 382 12.94 30.83 17.84
CA PRO A 382 13.03 31.88 16.84
C PRO A 382 11.92 31.71 15.80
N GLU A 383 11.39 32.82 15.30
CA GLU A 383 10.60 32.78 14.06
C GLU A 383 11.49 32.31 12.92
N GLY A 384 11.01 31.36 12.12
CA GLY A 384 11.82 30.78 11.06
C GLY A 384 10.97 29.99 10.06
N PRO A 385 11.48 29.79 8.84
CA PRO A 385 10.80 29.00 7.83
C PRO A 385 10.62 27.54 8.29
N ILE A 386 9.76 26.80 7.57
CA ILE A 386 9.69 25.35 7.70
C ILE A 386 11.10 24.79 7.40
N VAL A 387 11.65 24.03 8.35
CA VAL A 387 12.95 23.38 8.18
C VAL A 387 12.78 22.05 7.47
N ASP A 388 13.63 21.80 6.47
CA ASP A 388 13.69 20.52 5.79
C ASP A 388 14.41 19.45 6.64
N SER A 389 14.32 18.18 6.20
CA SER A 389 14.91 17.04 6.90
C SER A 389 16.45 17.14 6.99
N ASN A 390 17.12 17.69 5.98
CA ASN A 390 18.59 17.85 5.99
C ASN A 390 19.02 18.85 7.07
N THR A 391 18.28 19.95 7.21
CA THR A 391 18.51 20.98 8.22
C THR A 391 18.26 20.43 9.62
N ILE A 392 17.21 19.62 9.80
CA ILE A 392 16.93 18.92 11.06
C ILE A 392 18.10 18.00 11.43
N HIS A 393 18.54 17.10 10.53
CA HIS A 393 19.65 16.19 10.82
C HIS A 393 20.96 16.93 11.13
N GLY A 394 21.28 17.98 10.35
CA GLY A 394 22.44 18.82 10.59
C GLY A 394 22.40 19.49 11.97
N TYR A 395 21.22 19.98 12.38
CA TYR A 395 21.02 20.56 13.70
C TYR A 395 21.18 19.51 14.81
N LEU A 396 20.50 18.37 14.68
CA LEU A 396 20.55 17.30 15.68
C LEU A 396 21.97 16.80 15.88
N ARG A 397 22.69 16.55 14.79
CA ARG A 397 24.10 16.14 14.83
C ARG A 397 24.98 17.17 15.54
N SER A 398 24.86 18.45 15.16
CA SER A 398 25.72 19.52 15.69
C SER A 398 25.47 19.83 17.16
N ASN A 399 24.24 19.61 17.66
CA ASN A 399 23.85 19.97 19.03
C ASN A 399 23.80 18.76 19.99
N TYR A 400 23.55 17.56 19.47
CA TYR A 400 23.24 16.37 20.28
C TYR A 400 23.98 15.09 19.87
N GLY A 401 24.57 15.00 18.68
CA GLY A 401 25.14 13.78 18.06
C GLY A 401 26.28 13.06 18.80
N TYR A 402 26.66 13.49 20.00
CA TYR A 402 27.60 12.73 20.84
C TYR A 402 27.14 12.61 22.29
N ARG A 403 25.95 13.11 22.60
CA ARG A 403 25.37 13.15 23.94
C ARG A 403 24.33 12.08 24.14
N ALA A 404 23.66 11.68 23.06
CA ALA A 404 22.64 10.64 23.11
C ALA A 404 23.26 9.30 23.55
N LEU A 405 22.78 8.78 24.67
CA LEU A 405 22.92 7.38 25.05
C LEU A 405 21.60 6.71 24.67
N ASP A 406 21.52 5.56 24.02
CA ASP A 406 20.23 4.86 23.98
C ASP A 406 20.48 3.36 24.00
N PRO A 407 20.44 2.73 25.18
CA PRO A 407 20.66 1.29 25.25
C PRO A 407 19.51 0.50 24.62
N ASN A 408 18.34 1.12 24.44
CA ASN A 408 17.11 0.41 24.07
C ASN A 408 16.83 0.40 22.56
N HIS A 409 17.51 1.23 21.76
CA HIS A 409 17.54 1.10 20.29
C HIS A 409 18.70 0.26 19.75
N GLY A 410 19.48 -0.37 20.64
CA GLY A 410 20.63 -1.19 20.28
C GLY A 410 21.80 -0.38 19.68
N PRO A 411 22.88 -1.07 19.26
CA PRO A 411 24.08 -0.43 18.74
C PRO A 411 23.84 0.45 17.52
N ASP A 412 22.93 0.02 16.63
CA ASP A 412 22.61 0.75 15.40
C ASP A 412 21.82 2.03 15.68
N GLY A 413 20.85 1.97 16.61
CA GLY A 413 20.12 3.16 17.04
C GLY A 413 21.02 4.18 17.73
N LEU A 414 21.95 3.71 18.57
CA LEU A 414 22.97 4.56 19.16
C LEU A 414 23.87 5.22 18.10
N ALA A 415 24.30 4.47 17.08
CA ALA A 415 25.06 5.01 15.96
C ALA A 415 24.25 6.05 15.16
N ALA A 416 22.97 5.79 14.93
CA ALA A 416 22.06 6.72 14.25
C ALA A 416 21.87 8.02 15.04
N HIS A 417 21.63 7.94 16.35
CA HIS A 417 21.57 9.13 17.19
C HIS A 417 22.86 9.94 17.13
N ARG A 418 24.02 9.27 17.09
CA ARG A 418 25.30 9.96 16.98
C ARG A 418 25.46 10.77 15.69
N LEU A 419 24.78 10.34 14.64
CA LEU A 419 24.77 11.00 13.34
C LEU A 419 23.64 12.04 13.20
N GLY A 420 22.88 12.32 14.27
CA GLY A 420 21.75 13.24 14.21
C GLY A 420 20.50 12.65 13.57
N MET A 421 20.41 11.31 13.46
CA MET A 421 19.30 10.62 12.81
C MET A 421 18.32 10.08 13.86
N PRO A 422 17.02 10.47 13.81
CA PRO A 422 15.98 9.83 14.60
C PRO A 422 15.83 8.34 14.23
N VAL A 423 15.45 7.52 15.20
CA VAL A 423 15.34 6.05 15.05
C VAL A 423 13.87 5.64 15.09
N PRO A 424 13.40 4.76 14.18
CA PRO A 424 12.05 4.20 14.24
C PRO A 424 11.72 3.68 15.65
N SER A 425 10.57 4.06 16.17
CA SER A 425 10.19 3.82 17.56
C SER A 425 8.69 3.59 17.72
N SER A 426 8.30 3.09 18.89
CA SER A 426 6.93 3.15 19.41
C SER A 426 6.88 4.00 20.68
N ARG A 427 5.68 4.34 21.14
CA ARG A 427 5.50 4.99 22.45
C ARG A 427 6.15 4.17 23.56
N GLU A 428 5.91 2.87 23.59
CA GLU A 428 6.44 1.94 24.60
C GLU A 428 7.97 1.83 24.52
N GLN A 429 8.56 1.94 23.33
CA GLN A 429 10.01 2.01 23.17
C GLN A 429 10.58 3.33 23.68
N ILE A 430 9.93 4.47 23.42
CA ILE A 430 10.35 5.78 23.95
C ILE A 430 10.24 5.80 25.48
N GLU A 431 9.13 5.30 26.03
CA GLU A 431 8.93 5.21 27.47
C GLU A 431 9.99 4.32 28.11
N ARG A 432 10.29 3.15 27.53
CA ARG A 432 11.39 2.27 28.00
C ARG A 432 12.76 2.92 27.87
N SER A 433 13.05 3.59 26.76
CA SER A 433 14.29 4.35 26.53
C SER A 433 14.51 5.36 27.66
N LEU A 434 13.52 6.23 27.91
CA LEU A 434 13.62 7.26 28.93
C LEU A 434 13.60 6.71 30.36
N MET A 435 12.80 5.68 30.64
CA MET A 435 12.68 5.09 31.97
C MET A 435 13.89 4.26 32.38
N GLY A 436 14.55 3.57 31.43
CA GLY A 436 15.70 2.71 31.68
C GLY A 436 16.98 3.43 32.13
N LEU A 437 16.92 4.76 32.27
CA LEU A 437 18.06 5.60 32.57
C LEU A 437 18.02 6.11 33.99
N ALA A 438 19.21 6.22 34.58
CA ALA A 438 19.40 6.83 35.89
C ALA A 438 19.13 8.35 35.87
N ASP A 439 19.28 9.02 34.72
CA ASP A 439 19.03 10.46 34.58
C ASP A 439 17.54 10.78 34.83
N PRO A 440 17.19 11.53 35.89
CA PRO A 440 15.80 11.91 36.17
C PRO A 440 15.24 12.92 35.15
N ASP A 441 16.09 13.57 34.37
CA ASP A 441 15.77 14.57 33.34
C ASP A 441 16.02 14.04 31.90
N ALA A 442 16.01 12.71 31.73
CA ALA A 442 16.09 12.07 30.40
C ALA A 442 15.00 12.62 29.46
N ARG A 443 15.37 13.00 28.23
CA ARG A 443 14.47 13.64 27.27
C ARG A 443 14.87 13.40 25.82
N GLY A 444 13.95 13.72 24.92
CA GLY A 444 14.17 13.64 23.49
C GLY A 444 13.06 14.30 22.68
N LEU A 445 13.24 14.24 21.37
CA LEU A 445 12.29 14.71 20.37
C LEU A 445 11.60 13.52 19.73
N VAL A 446 10.29 13.64 19.53
CA VAL A 446 9.46 12.66 18.87
C VAL A 446 9.00 13.24 17.53
N PHE A 447 9.30 12.52 16.45
CA PHE A 447 8.88 12.85 15.10
C PHE A 447 7.75 11.90 14.75
N VAL A 448 6.60 12.45 14.39
CA VAL A 448 5.41 11.66 14.07
C VAL A 448 4.89 12.11 12.72
N LYS A 449 4.62 11.17 11.81
CA LYS A 449 3.91 11.46 10.57
C LYS A 449 2.73 10.51 10.43
N SER A 450 1.51 11.05 10.52
CA SER A 450 0.33 10.27 10.18
C SER A 450 0.29 9.97 8.68
N PRO A 451 -0.15 8.79 8.24
CA PRO A 451 -0.35 8.51 6.82
C PRO A 451 -1.32 9.48 6.13
N SER A 452 -2.24 10.07 6.91
CA SER A 452 -3.24 11.03 6.43
C SER A 452 -2.73 12.48 6.40
N GLU A 453 -1.57 12.76 6.97
CA GLU A 453 -1.04 14.13 7.10
C GLU A 453 0.09 14.35 6.10
N ALA A 454 -0.04 15.41 5.29
CA ALA A 454 1.01 15.81 4.35
C ALA A 454 2.30 16.22 5.07
N ASN A 455 2.15 16.84 6.25
CA ASN A 455 3.24 17.35 7.07
C ASN A 455 3.38 16.50 8.34
N GLY A 456 4.61 16.14 8.70
CA GLY A 456 4.88 15.52 10.00
C GLY A 456 4.82 16.54 11.14
N HIS A 457 4.67 16.05 12.36
CA HIS A 457 4.70 16.83 13.59
C HIS A 457 5.88 16.43 14.48
N ILE A 458 6.36 17.37 15.30
CA ILE A 458 7.46 17.15 16.23
C ILE A 458 7.06 17.69 17.61
N PHE A 459 7.27 16.88 18.64
CA PHE A 459 7.02 17.25 20.04
C PHE A 459 8.07 16.64 20.97
N ASN A 460 8.01 16.95 22.26
CA ASN A 460 8.98 16.49 23.24
C ASN A 460 8.50 15.25 23.99
N ALA A 461 9.43 14.38 24.36
CA ALA A 461 9.24 13.38 25.41
C ALA A 461 10.26 13.62 26.52
N PHE A 462 9.86 13.52 27.79
CA PHE A 462 10.78 13.68 28.92
C PHE A 462 10.34 12.89 30.15
N LYS A 463 11.31 12.48 30.95
CA LYS A 463 11.12 11.88 32.27
C LYS A 463 10.96 12.98 33.33
N HIS A 464 10.00 12.80 34.22
CA HIS A 464 9.80 13.63 35.40
C HIS A 464 9.08 12.79 36.47
N ASP A 465 9.57 12.80 37.71
CA ASP A 465 9.00 12.06 38.83
C ASP A 465 8.70 10.57 38.54
N GLY A 466 9.62 9.92 37.81
CA GLY A 466 9.50 8.51 37.46
C GLY A 466 8.42 8.20 36.41
N GLN A 467 7.92 9.21 35.70
CA GLN A 467 6.97 9.06 34.59
C GLN A 467 7.49 9.75 33.33
N VAL A 468 7.04 9.26 32.17
CA VAL A 468 7.36 9.86 30.87
C VAL A 468 6.17 10.69 30.40
N TYR A 469 6.44 11.95 30.09
CA TYR A 469 5.47 12.90 29.57
C TYR A 469 5.78 13.22 28.12
N PHE A 470 4.73 13.42 27.33
CA PHE A 470 4.81 13.93 25.98
C PHE A 470 4.21 15.34 25.96
N TYR A 471 4.93 16.32 25.40
CA TYR A 471 4.54 17.71 25.46
C TYR A 471 4.71 18.39 24.11
N ASP A 472 3.61 18.92 23.59
CA ASP A 472 3.59 19.72 22.38
C ASP A 472 3.92 21.16 22.76
N ALA A 473 5.17 21.56 22.55
CA ALA A 473 5.65 22.90 22.85
C ALA A 473 5.06 23.98 21.91
N GLN A 474 4.60 23.59 20.71
CA GLN A 474 3.95 24.51 19.79
C GLN A 474 2.53 24.83 20.30
N GLY A 475 1.80 23.80 20.74
CA GLY A 475 0.46 23.94 21.29
C GLY A 475 0.40 24.38 22.76
N GLY A 476 1.50 24.21 23.51
CA GLY A 476 1.56 24.53 24.93
C GLY A 476 0.80 23.54 25.83
N PHE A 477 0.56 22.31 25.36
CA PHE A 477 -0.20 21.29 26.07
C PHE A 477 0.52 19.94 26.08
N TYR A 478 0.17 19.09 27.03
CA TYR A 478 0.63 17.70 27.01
C TYR A 478 0.04 16.99 25.80
N ALA A 479 0.90 16.46 24.93
CA ALA A 479 0.47 15.64 23.81
C ALA A 479 -0.23 14.41 24.40
N ASN A 480 -1.53 14.29 24.12
CA ASN A 480 -2.30 13.14 24.56
C ASN A 480 -1.67 11.89 23.96
N SER A 481 -1.76 10.74 24.63
CA SER A 481 -1.49 9.44 24.01
C SER A 481 -2.22 9.22 22.67
N ALA A 482 -3.34 9.92 22.45
CA ALA A 482 -4.05 9.96 21.17
C ALA A 482 -3.31 10.71 20.03
N SER A 483 -2.23 11.44 20.34
CA SER A 483 -1.40 12.19 19.38
C SER A 483 -0.41 11.32 18.61
N PHE A 484 -0.31 10.04 18.93
CA PHE A 484 0.32 9.04 18.07
C PHE A 484 -0.81 8.32 17.32
N PRO A 485 -1.21 8.79 16.12
CA PRO A 485 -2.24 8.10 15.35
C PRO A 485 -1.82 6.64 15.16
N PHE A 486 -2.79 5.73 15.25
CA PHE A 486 -2.55 4.34 14.89
C PHE A 486 -1.94 4.33 13.49
N ASN A 487 -0.73 3.76 13.36
CA ASN A 487 0.07 3.68 12.13
C ASN A 487 0.78 4.96 11.68
N ALA A 488 1.03 5.89 12.60
CA ALA A 488 1.98 6.94 12.33
C ALA A 488 3.41 6.39 12.24
N ASP A 489 4.21 6.94 11.33
CA ASP A 489 5.66 6.74 11.36
C ASP A 489 6.19 7.54 12.55
N VAL A 490 6.63 6.82 13.58
CA VAL A 490 7.16 7.41 14.81
C VAL A 490 8.65 7.19 14.81
N MET A 491 9.40 8.29 14.90
CA MET A 491 10.83 8.27 15.15
C MET A 491 11.14 9.01 16.44
N PHE A 492 12.16 8.56 17.14
CA PHE A 492 12.63 9.20 18.37
C PHE A 492 14.07 9.65 18.21
N TYR A 493 14.41 10.79 18.79
CA TYR A 493 15.78 11.26 18.91
C TYR A 493 16.06 11.71 20.33
N ARG A 494 16.95 11.02 21.05
CA ARG A 494 17.31 11.38 22.42
C ARG A 494 18.29 12.55 22.45
N THR A 495 18.08 13.50 23.36
CA THR A 495 18.85 14.76 23.42
C THR A 495 19.88 14.84 24.55
N ASN A 496 19.85 13.93 25.53
CA ASN A 496 20.83 13.86 26.64
C ASN A 496 21.03 12.46 27.19
#